data_AF-A0A8J7CDJ0-F1
#
_entry.id   AF-A0A8J7CDJ0-F1
#
_cell.length_a   1.000
_cell.length_b   1.000
_cell.length_c   1.000
_cell.angle_alpha   90.00
_cell.angle_beta   90.00
_cell.angle_gamma   90.00
#
_symmetry.space_group_name_H-M   'P 1'
#
loop_
_entity.id
_entity.type
_entity.pdbx_description
1 polymer ?
#
loop_
_entity_poly.entity_id
_entity_poly.type
_entity_poly.pdbx_seq_one_letter_code
_entity_poly.pdbx_strand_id
1 'polypeptide(L)'
;MTAPPDDGAQRPPLDPPMTPEDRILLDLESLCAFMDEALAALNDGVLCDLGPLARGVSSICGDIQSLDRTTAQAFVPVLEALLGRYETLETALVERARASGLLDTPPAPHAPATVRAAYERLGTRPPPPSAPSGTGRRT
;
A
#
# COMPACT_ATOMS: atom_id res chain seq x y z
N MET A 1 -20.81 60.84 -17.83
CA MET A 1 -20.25 59.51 -18.16
C MET A 1 -20.13 58.78 -16.85
N THR A 2 -20.81 57.65 -16.66
CA THR A 2 -20.81 56.89 -15.41
C THR A 2 -20.44 55.46 -15.76
N ALA A 3 -19.27 54.99 -15.32
CA ALA A 3 -18.82 53.61 -15.52
C ALA A 3 -19.66 52.65 -14.63
N PRO A 4 -19.96 51.43 -15.09
CA PRO A 4 -20.77 50.45 -14.37
C PRO A 4 -20.07 49.95 -13.10
N PRO A 5 -20.81 49.38 -12.12
CA PRO A 5 -20.23 48.87 -10.88
C PRO A 5 -19.33 47.66 -11.15
N ASP A 6 -18.22 47.58 -10.40
CA ASP A 6 -17.36 46.41 -10.26
C ASP A 6 -18.17 45.23 -9.68
N ASP A 7 -18.81 44.45 -10.55
CA ASP A 7 -19.29 43.10 -10.26
C ASP A 7 -18.13 42.10 -10.32
N GLY A 8 -17.05 42.43 -9.59
CA GLY A 8 -16.00 41.49 -9.23
C GLY A 8 -16.50 40.54 -8.16
N ALA A 9 -17.57 39.78 -8.44
CA ALA A 9 -17.83 38.54 -7.73
C ALA A 9 -16.59 37.66 -7.93
N GLN A 10 -15.64 37.75 -6.99
CA GLN A 10 -14.56 36.80 -6.90
C GLN A 10 -15.23 35.43 -6.80
N ARG A 11 -15.15 34.64 -7.87
CA ARG A 11 -15.48 33.23 -7.78
C ARG A 11 -14.60 32.69 -6.65
N PRO A 12 -15.16 32.07 -5.60
CA PRO A 12 -14.36 31.49 -4.53
C PRO A 12 -13.28 30.61 -5.18
N PRO A 13 -12.03 30.64 -4.68
CA PRO A 13 -10.93 29.90 -5.28
C PRO A 13 -11.33 28.43 -5.46
N LEU A 14 -11.19 27.97 -6.70
CA LEU A 14 -11.44 26.61 -7.14
C LEU A 14 -10.53 25.65 -6.37
N ASP A 15 -11.17 24.77 -5.61
CA ASP A 15 -10.66 23.61 -4.86
C ASP A 15 -9.45 23.83 -3.91
N PRO A 16 -9.52 23.34 -2.66
CA PRO A 16 -8.35 23.35 -1.78
C PRO A 16 -7.20 22.52 -2.39
N PRO A 17 -5.93 22.92 -2.18
CA PRO A 17 -4.79 22.13 -2.65
C PRO A 17 -4.81 20.74 -2.01
N MET A 18 -4.68 19.71 -2.85
CA MET A 18 -4.64 18.31 -2.42
C MET A 18 -3.53 18.11 -1.39
N THR A 19 -3.86 17.49 -0.26
CA THR A 19 -2.88 17.21 0.79
C THR A 19 -1.97 16.05 0.37
N PRO A 20 -0.74 15.96 0.91
CA PRO A 20 0.11 14.79 0.69
C PRO A 20 -0.58 13.47 1.02
N GLU A 21 -1.40 13.45 2.07
CA GLU A 21 -2.20 12.31 2.51
C GLU A 21 -3.25 11.91 1.46
N ASP A 22 -3.99 12.88 0.93
CA ASP A 22 -4.99 12.63 -0.12
C ASP A 22 -4.34 12.06 -1.38
N ARG A 23 -3.15 12.55 -1.75
CA ARG A 23 -2.40 12.03 -2.89
C ARG A 23 -1.97 10.58 -2.66
N ILE A 24 -1.45 10.26 -1.47
CA ILE A 24 -1.06 8.89 -1.09
C ILE A 24 -2.27 7.96 -1.15
N LEU A 25 -3.44 8.40 -0.69
CA LEU A 25 -4.68 7.61 -0.77
C LEU A 25 -5.10 7.33 -2.22
N LEU A 26 -5.05 8.34 -3.10
CA LEU A 26 -5.37 8.16 -4.52
C LEU A 26 -4.38 7.21 -5.23
N ASP A 27 -3.09 7.31 -4.90
CA ASP A 27 -2.08 6.40 -5.43
C ASP A 27 -2.30 4.97 -4.92
N LEU A 28 -2.71 4.80 -3.66
CA LEU A 28 -3.06 3.50 -3.08
C LEU A 28 -4.31 2.88 -3.72
N GLU A 29 -5.34 3.68 -3.99
CA GLU A 29 -6.53 3.25 -4.72
C GLU A 29 -6.17 2.77 -6.13
N SER A 30 -5.33 3.54 -6.83
CA SER A 30 -4.85 3.19 -8.17
C SER A 30 -4.05 1.88 -8.18
N LEU A 31 -3.19 1.67 -7.17
CA LEU A 31 -2.47 0.41 -7.00
C LEU A 31 -3.41 -0.76 -6.70
N CYS A 32 -4.44 -0.55 -5.88
CA CYS A 32 -5.42 -1.59 -5.58
C CYS A 32 -6.17 -2.01 -6.84
N ALA A 33 -6.63 -1.05 -7.64
CA ALA A 33 -7.27 -1.33 -8.92
C ALA A 33 -6.34 -2.12 -9.86
N PHE A 34 -5.08 -1.70 -9.97
CA PHE A 34 -4.09 -2.42 -10.79
C PHE A 34 -3.87 -3.87 -10.33
N MET A 35 -3.78 -4.12 -9.02
CA MET A 35 -3.65 -5.48 -8.49
C MET A 35 -4.88 -6.34 -8.79
N ASP A 36 -6.08 -5.77 -8.66
CA ASP A 36 -7.33 -6.47 -8.92
C ASP A 36 -7.44 -6.81 -10.42
N GLU A 37 -7.04 -5.92 -11.32
CA GLU A 37 -6.91 -6.16 -12.75
C GLU A 37 -5.86 -7.25 -13.08
N ALA A 38 -4.70 -7.19 -12.43
CA ALA A 38 -3.65 -8.19 -12.61
C ALA A 38 -4.11 -9.59 -12.15
N LEU A 39 -4.81 -9.67 -11.00
CA LEU A 39 -5.41 -10.91 -10.52
C LEU A 39 -6.45 -11.46 -11.51
N ALA A 40 -7.33 -10.60 -12.04
CA ALA A 40 -8.31 -11.02 -13.04
C ALA A 40 -7.65 -11.56 -14.30
N ALA A 41 -6.65 -10.84 -14.83
CA ALA A 41 -5.92 -11.26 -16.01
C ALA A 41 -5.18 -12.60 -15.81
N LEU A 42 -4.60 -12.82 -14.63
CA LEU A 42 -3.97 -14.10 -14.29
C LEU A 42 -4.98 -15.25 -14.23
N ASN A 43 -6.18 -15.01 -13.70
CA ASN A 43 -7.27 -16.00 -13.70
C ASN A 43 -7.73 -16.33 -15.12
N ASP A 44 -7.73 -15.34 -16.02
CA ASP A 44 -8.00 -15.53 -17.46
C ASP A 44 -6.81 -16.13 -18.21
N GLY A 45 -5.69 -16.36 -17.51
CA GLY A 45 -4.50 -17.01 -18.04
C GLY A 45 -3.57 -16.10 -18.82
N VAL A 46 -3.75 -14.79 -18.72
CA VAL A 46 -2.92 -13.74 -19.31
C VAL A 46 -1.82 -13.35 -18.31
N LEU A 47 -0.58 -13.28 -18.78
CA LEU A 47 0.53 -12.77 -17.98
C LEU A 47 0.56 -11.24 -18.06
N CYS A 48 0.65 -10.58 -16.92
CA CYS A 48 0.75 -9.13 -16.81
C CYS A 48 2.16 -8.71 -16.38
N ASP A 49 2.61 -7.55 -16.87
CA ASP A 49 3.81 -6.91 -16.32
C ASP A 49 3.49 -6.30 -14.95
N LEU A 50 4.15 -6.81 -13.92
CA LEU A 50 4.02 -6.32 -12.53
C LEU A 50 5.09 -5.29 -12.15
N GLY A 51 5.96 -4.91 -13.09
CA GLY A 51 6.93 -3.85 -12.91
C GLY A 51 6.34 -2.49 -12.51
N PRO A 52 5.18 -2.05 -13.04
CA PRO A 52 4.49 -0.84 -12.58
C PRO A 52 4.05 -0.93 -11.11
N LEU A 53 3.54 -2.09 -10.70
CA LEU A 53 3.07 -2.35 -9.34
C LEU A 53 4.21 -2.22 -8.32
N ALA A 54 5.37 -2.84 -8.57
CA ALA A 54 6.55 -2.73 -7.71
C ALA A 54 7.06 -1.28 -7.56
N ARG A 55 7.05 -0.51 -8.67
CA ARG A 55 7.48 0.90 -8.67
C ARG A 55 6.51 1.78 -7.89
N GLY A 56 5.20 1.66 -8.15
CA GLY A 56 4.19 2.47 -7.47
C GLY A 56 4.19 2.21 -5.96
N VAL A 57 4.30 0.94 -5.55
CA VAL A 57 4.45 0.59 -4.14
C VAL A 57 5.69 1.21 -3.50
N SER A 58 6.83 1.18 -4.19
CA SER A 58 8.05 1.76 -3.65
C SER A 58 7.94 3.28 -3.49
N SER A 59 7.26 3.96 -4.41
CA SER A 59 6.99 5.39 -4.32
C SER A 59 6.14 5.70 -3.10
N ILE A 60 4.97 5.05 -2.99
CA ILE A 60 4.01 5.28 -1.90
C ILE A 60 4.63 4.97 -0.53
N CYS A 61 5.36 3.87 -0.41
CA CYS A 61 6.04 3.54 0.85
C CYS A 61 7.08 4.62 1.22
N GLY A 62 7.72 5.24 0.24
CA GLY A 62 8.61 6.38 0.44
C GLY A 62 7.85 7.64 0.88
N ASP A 63 6.72 7.93 0.23
CA ASP A 63 5.87 9.06 0.56
C ASP A 63 5.31 8.95 1.99
N ILE A 64 4.80 7.78 2.39
CA ILE A 64 4.33 7.50 3.76
C ILE A 64 5.47 7.67 4.77
N GLN A 65 6.69 7.21 4.44
CA GLN A 65 7.86 7.38 5.31
C GLN A 65 8.31 8.84 5.45
N SER A 66 7.91 9.71 4.53
CA SER A 66 8.21 11.15 4.59
C SER A 66 7.22 11.95 5.43
N LEU A 67 6.06 11.38 5.75
CA LEU A 67 5.08 11.96 6.66
C LEU A 67 5.59 11.97 8.10
N ASP A 68 4.99 12.81 8.94
CA ASP A 68 5.22 12.69 10.38
C ASP A 68 4.69 11.34 10.90
N ARG A 69 5.25 10.91 12.04
CA ARG A 69 4.96 9.58 12.61
C ARG A 69 3.48 9.33 12.88
N THR A 70 2.74 10.35 13.33
CA THR A 70 1.32 10.19 13.68
C THR A 70 0.50 9.94 12.42
N THR A 71 0.74 10.74 11.38
CA THR A 71 0.07 10.61 10.09
C THR A 71 0.47 9.32 9.39
N ALA A 72 1.76 8.97 9.37
CA ALA A 72 2.23 7.70 8.80
C ALA A 72 1.62 6.47 9.50
N GLN A 73 1.36 6.53 10.82
CA GLN A 73 0.72 5.45 11.55
C GLN A 73 -0.72 5.18 11.09
N ALA A 74 -1.44 6.20 10.61
CA ALA A 74 -2.79 6.03 10.08
C ALA A 74 -2.82 5.11 8.84
N PHE A 75 -1.70 4.97 8.12
CA PHE A 75 -1.58 4.12 6.94
C PHE A 75 -1.19 2.67 7.25
N VAL A 76 -0.86 2.31 8.49
CA VAL A 76 -0.47 0.93 8.85
C VAL A 76 -1.52 -0.12 8.47
N PRO A 77 -2.83 0.07 8.76
CA PRO A 77 -3.85 -0.90 8.36
C PRO A 77 -3.95 -1.06 6.84
N VAL A 78 -3.69 0.02 6.09
CA VAL A 78 -3.71 0.00 4.63
C VAL A 78 -2.49 -0.73 4.07
N LEU A 79 -1.32 -0.53 4.65
CA LEU A 79 -0.10 -1.28 4.31
C LEU A 79 -0.23 -2.77 4.63
N GLU A 80 -0.88 -3.13 5.75
CA GLU A 80 -1.19 -4.51 6.10
C GLU A 80 -2.14 -5.17 5.08
N ALA A 81 -3.21 -4.48 4.70
CA ALA A 81 -4.14 -4.96 3.66
C ALA A 81 -3.44 -5.12 2.30
N LEU A 82 -2.54 -4.18 1.95
CA LEU A 82 -1.73 -4.23 0.74
C LEU A 82 -0.81 -5.45 0.73
N LEU A 83 -0.15 -5.76 1.86
CA LEU A 83 0.67 -6.98 2.00
C LEU A 83 -0.15 -8.24 1.73
N GLY A 84 -1.34 -8.37 2.32
CA GLY A 84 -2.19 -9.55 2.10
C GLY A 84 -2.65 -9.70 0.64
N ARG A 85 -2.93 -8.59 -0.06
CA ARG A 85 -3.25 -8.62 -1.50
C ARG A 85 -2.06 -9.07 -2.34
N TYR A 86 -0.85 -8.59 -2.03
CA TYR A 86 0.36 -9.03 -2.71
C TYR A 86 0.63 -10.52 -2.54
N GLU A 87 0.48 -11.06 -1.33
CA GLU A 87 0.65 -12.49 -1.07
C GLU A 87 -0.36 -13.33 -1.87
N THR A 88 -1.58 -12.82 -2.06
CA THR A 88 -2.60 -13.46 -2.90
C THR A 88 -2.21 -13.43 -4.38
N LEU A 89 -1.81 -12.27 -4.91
CA LEU A 89 -1.35 -12.10 -6.30
C LEU A 89 -0.13 -12.98 -6.59
N GLU A 90 0.82 -13.02 -5.67
CA GLU A 90 1.98 -13.88 -5.75
C GLU A 90 1.61 -15.36 -5.80
N THR A 91 0.72 -15.80 -4.90
CA THR A 91 0.24 -17.19 -4.90
C THR A 91 -0.40 -17.53 -6.26
N ALA A 92 -1.23 -16.64 -6.81
CA ALA A 92 -1.86 -16.83 -8.11
C ALA A 92 -0.83 -16.92 -9.26
N LEU A 93 0.21 -16.09 -9.25
CA LEU A 93 1.30 -16.15 -10.23
C LEU A 93 2.04 -17.49 -10.15
N VAL A 94 2.37 -17.94 -8.94
CA VAL A 94 3.08 -19.21 -8.73
C VAL A 94 2.26 -20.38 -9.23
N GLU A 95 0.99 -20.46 -8.86
CA GLU A 95 0.09 -21.52 -9.31
C GLU A 95 -0.07 -21.49 -10.83
N ARG A 96 -0.18 -20.31 -11.44
CA ARG A 96 -0.26 -20.18 -12.89
C ARG A 96 1.03 -20.59 -13.60
N ALA A 97 2.18 -20.21 -13.07
CA ALA A 97 3.47 -20.59 -13.63
C ALA A 97 3.71 -22.09 -13.52
N ARG A 98 3.30 -22.73 -12.42
CA ARG A 98 3.26 -24.19 -12.27
C ARG A 98 2.34 -24.84 -13.30
N ALA A 99 1.10 -24.37 -13.41
CA ALA A 99 0.12 -24.89 -14.37
C ALA A 99 0.58 -24.74 -15.84
N SER A 100 1.39 -23.72 -16.12
CA SER A 100 1.96 -23.47 -17.45
C SER A 100 3.28 -24.22 -17.70
N GLY A 101 3.78 -24.99 -16.73
CA GLY A 101 5.06 -25.70 -16.80
C GLY A 101 6.30 -24.80 -16.80
N LEU A 102 6.14 -23.52 -16.43
CA LEU A 102 7.25 -22.55 -16.35
C LEU A 102 8.05 -22.69 -15.06
N LEU A 103 7.47 -23.29 -14.02
CA LEU A 103 8.09 -23.49 -12.72
C LEU A 103 7.84 -24.91 -12.21
N ASP A 104 8.91 -25.72 -12.14
CA ASP A 104 8.88 -27.02 -11.44
C ASP A 104 8.95 -26.86 -9.91
N THR A 105 9.42 -25.70 -9.44
CA THR A 105 9.58 -25.37 -8.02
C THR A 105 8.92 -24.02 -7.74
N PRO A 106 8.11 -23.88 -6.68
CA PRO A 106 7.55 -22.57 -6.33
C PRO A 106 8.70 -21.57 -6.08
N PRO A 107 8.67 -20.37 -6.68
CA PRO A 107 9.55 -19.31 -6.25
C PRO A 107 9.20 -18.95 -4.80
N ALA A 108 10.21 -18.55 -4.04
CA ALA A 108 9.98 -18.09 -2.67
C ALA A 108 9.06 -16.86 -2.70
N PRO A 109 8.13 -16.73 -1.74
CA PRO A 109 7.26 -15.57 -1.68
C PRO A 109 8.09 -14.30 -1.47
N HIS A 110 8.11 -13.45 -2.49
CA HIS A 110 8.62 -12.10 -2.50
C HIS A 110 7.44 -11.13 -2.43
N ALA A 111 6.80 -11.07 -1.25
CA ALA A 111 6.12 -9.84 -0.85
C ALA A 111 7.11 -8.68 -1.08
N PRO A 112 6.68 -7.51 -1.62
CA PRO A 112 7.63 -6.46 -1.93
C PRO A 112 8.35 -6.09 -0.65
N ALA A 113 9.67 -6.33 -0.62
CA ALA A 113 10.49 -6.10 0.56
C ALA A 113 10.28 -4.67 1.11
N THR A 114 9.93 -3.74 0.22
CA THR A 114 9.58 -2.36 0.53
C THR A 114 8.31 -2.20 1.36
N VAL A 115 7.20 -2.88 1.05
CA VAL A 115 5.96 -2.79 1.86
C VAL A 115 6.19 -3.42 3.21
N ARG A 116 6.84 -4.59 3.24
CA ARG A 116 7.15 -5.28 4.50
C ARG A 116 8.05 -4.42 5.38
N ALA A 117 9.08 -3.81 4.81
CA ALA A 117 9.95 -2.89 5.55
C ALA A 117 9.20 -1.64 6.04
N ALA A 118 8.30 -1.07 5.24
CA ALA A 118 7.48 0.07 5.65
C ALA A 118 6.52 -0.32 6.79
N TYR A 119 5.81 -1.43 6.64
CA TYR A 119 4.92 -1.98 7.65
C TYR A 119 5.68 -2.32 8.95
N GLU A 120 6.83 -3.00 8.89
CA GLU A 120 7.62 -3.33 10.08
C GLU A 120 8.12 -2.06 10.78
N ARG A 121 8.63 -1.07 10.04
CA ARG A 121 9.10 0.21 10.61
C ARG A 121 7.99 0.99 11.30
N LEU A 122 6.78 1.00 10.72
CA LEU A 122 5.64 1.75 11.24
C LEU A 122 4.84 0.95 12.28
N GLY A 123 4.82 -0.36 12.13
CA GLY A 123 4.03 -1.36 12.84
C GLY A 123 4.80 -2.10 13.94
N THR A 124 6.03 -1.70 14.30
CA THR A 124 6.57 -2.05 15.63
C THR A 124 5.63 -1.49 16.69
N ARG A 125 4.67 -2.32 17.07
CA ARG A 125 4.05 -2.35 18.40
C ARG A 125 5.19 -2.20 19.41
N PRO A 126 5.03 -1.46 20.52
CA PRO A 126 5.99 -1.58 21.62
C PRO A 126 6.21 -3.07 21.88
N PRO A 127 7.45 -3.52 22.16
CA PRO A 127 7.71 -4.92 22.44
C PRO A 127 6.67 -5.39 23.47
N PRO A 128 6.10 -6.61 23.33
CA PRO A 128 5.12 -7.09 24.30
C PRO A 128 5.68 -6.84 25.71
N PRO A 129 4.87 -6.34 26.67
CA PRO A 129 5.35 -6.22 28.03
C PRO A 129 5.90 -7.59 28.39
N SER A 130 7.19 -7.65 28.75
CA SER A 130 7.84 -8.90 29.11
C SER A 130 6.91 -9.59 30.09
N ALA A 131 6.38 -10.76 29.71
CA ALA A 131 5.45 -11.49 30.55
C ALA A 131 6.06 -11.56 31.94
N PRO A 132 5.32 -11.24 33.03
CA PRO A 132 5.86 -11.41 34.35
C PRO A 132 6.38 -12.84 34.42
N SER A 133 7.65 -13.00 34.77
CA SER A 133 8.23 -14.30 35.11
C SER A 133 7.55 -14.78 36.39
N GLY A 134 6.30 -15.20 36.23
CA GLY A 134 5.51 -15.92 37.21
C GLY A 134 5.98 -17.36 37.20
N THR A 135 7.18 -17.58 37.73
CA THR A 135 7.48 -18.88 38.33
C THR A 135 7.21 -18.73 39.81
N GLY A 136 6.05 -19.24 40.23
CA GLY A 136 5.89 -19.67 41.60
C GLY A 136 7.06 -20.59 41.94
N ARG A 137 7.87 -20.17 42.91
CA ARG A 137 8.63 -21.11 43.72
C ARG A 137 7.99 -21.11 45.10
N ARG A 138 7.33 -22.24 45.36
CA ARG A 138 6.84 -22.69 46.65
C ARG A 138 7.89 -22.44 47.74
N THR A 139 7.44 -21.85 48.84
CA THR A 139 7.74 -22.31 50.21
C THR A 139 6.48 -22.12 51.03
#